data_AF-A0A660W612-F1
#
_entry.id   AF-A0A660W612-F1
#
_cell.length_a   1.000
_cell.length_b   1.000
_cell.length_c   1.000
_cell.angle_alpha   90.00
_cell.angle_beta   90.00
_cell.angle_gamma   90.00
#
_symmetry.space_group_name_H-M   'P 1'
#
loop_
_entity.id
_entity.type
_entity.pdbx_description
1 polymer ?
#
loop_
_entity_poly.entity_id
_entity_poly.type
_entity_poly.pdbx_seq_one_letter_code
_entity_poly.pdbx_strand_id
1 'polypeptide(L)'
;MEKSPDFDIGHPFYNEGRLVRETRDGKVINHYLEMVLHKGKVSYQTKAGMGEKKGAGEAGERFVSVNPAKSYRLTARIMTEGFEQPGRPTAAYVSILWFARPDDGAICRYRDGTPMIFRAGAVRRDTGGKWQEIGLTADTVPPGAKYLKLRCTLEGKGIKARAMFDDVMLSEGPRVALDTGRPVPIFAGGERVEVTVTLSGLAAGGYSERILVEDEIDGRDLHKEVRRFRADGGNEEIRRYELKAESFGTFRFLYSLKDESGAEVAARSVVIARIPENKPLRDMERYGVRLDFFEHPCPVIGRFVRASGAGSIKTPLWGEEETRQELLRFLAAMRRMSVTTVGVLGRSPDELTGALGLSVPLQGGALFDQPRGPKRDALWKYLKEDLAGWTDVLEAVQPGQDFDTPYTGPVDEIVAAFGREMDRPLSSAALVFPASAAAGAPWPQGAGIVLLSVPASMTRQELSERLSEAPDSCSVWVSLELPPRGPAQVDDLFRKMTVCLAARVDRIFLPLDAP
;
A
#
# COMPACT_ATOMS: atom_id res chain seq x y z
N MET A 1 -4.92 -6.01 -57.31
CA MET A 1 -5.55 -4.79 -56.80
C MET A 1 -7.03 -5.08 -56.68
N GLU A 2 -7.41 -5.73 -55.57
CA GLU A 2 -8.77 -6.21 -55.38
C GLU A 2 -9.54 -5.28 -54.46
N LYS A 3 -10.75 -4.98 -54.91
CA LYS A 3 -11.79 -4.20 -54.24
C LYS A 3 -12.27 -4.97 -53.01
N SER A 4 -12.54 -4.26 -51.91
CA SER A 4 -13.34 -4.75 -50.78
C SER A 4 -14.70 -4.03 -50.83
N PRO A 5 -15.82 -4.71 -50.52
CA PRO A 5 -17.14 -4.35 -51.01
C PRO A 5 -17.84 -3.28 -50.17
N ASP A 6 -18.77 -2.62 -50.85
CA ASP A 6 -19.84 -1.79 -50.30
C ASP A 6 -20.60 -2.51 -49.18
N PHE A 7 -20.91 -1.79 -48.10
CA PHE A 7 -22.06 -2.06 -47.27
C PHE A 7 -22.88 -0.78 -47.13
N ASP A 8 -24.02 -0.79 -47.81
CA ASP A 8 -25.06 0.21 -47.76
C ASP A 8 -25.91 0.06 -46.48
N ILE A 9 -26.60 1.16 -46.20
CA ILE A 9 -27.26 1.62 -44.99
C ILE A 9 -28.56 0.84 -44.73
N GLY A 10 -28.75 0.35 -43.49
CA GLY A 10 -30.09 -0.03 -43.01
C GLY A 10 -30.13 -1.12 -41.93
N HIS A 11 -29.86 -0.78 -40.68
CA HIS A 11 -30.36 -1.57 -39.55
C HIS A 11 -30.86 -0.64 -38.42
N PRO A 12 -32.15 -0.71 -38.04
CA PRO A 12 -32.68 0.04 -36.91
C PRO A 12 -32.31 -0.67 -35.60
N PHE A 13 -31.96 0.11 -34.57
CA PHE A 13 -31.35 -0.27 -33.27
C PHE A 13 -29.87 -0.71 -33.40
N TYR A 14 -28.88 -0.05 -32.78
CA TYR A 14 -28.77 0.15 -31.33
C TYR A 14 -28.02 1.44 -30.95
N ASN A 15 -28.60 2.12 -29.97
CA ASN A 15 -28.27 3.45 -29.44
C ASN A 15 -27.18 3.42 -28.37
N GLU A 16 -26.49 4.57 -28.29
CA GLU A 16 -25.83 5.16 -27.10
C GLU A 16 -24.50 4.55 -26.59
N GLY A 17 -23.47 4.81 -27.39
CA GLY A 17 -22.07 4.91 -26.94
C GLY A 17 -21.22 5.62 -27.99
N ARG A 18 -21.31 6.96 -28.12
CA ARG A 18 -20.31 7.75 -28.87
C ARG A 18 -19.03 7.86 -28.01
N LEU A 19 -17.81 7.78 -28.53
CA LEU A 19 -17.31 8.56 -29.68
C LEU A 19 -17.33 7.87 -31.05
N VAL A 20 -17.88 8.61 -31.99
CA VAL A 20 -17.80 8.40 -33.45
C VAL A 20 -16.34 8.56 -33.87
N ARG A 21 -15.77 7.55 -34.53
CA ARG A 21 -14.72 7.83 -35.53
C ARG A 21 -15.43 8.50 -36.71
N GLU A 22 -15.41 9.83 -36.74
CA GLU A 22 -15.94 10.56 -37.90
C GLU A 22 -14.80 10.70 -38.91
N THR A 23 -14.77 9.82 -39.91
CA THR A 23 -13.91 9.98 -41.08
C THR A 23 -14.62 10.90 -42.06
N ARG A 24 -14.13 12.14 -42.18
CA ARG A 24 -14.48 13.02 -43.31
C ARG A 24 -13.34 12.95 -44.32
N ASP A 25 -13.64 12.52 -45.54
CA ASP A 25 -12.68 12.41 -46.65
C ASP A 25 -11.43 11.55 -46.34
N GLY A 26 -11.58 10.49 -45.54
CA GLY A 26 -10.48 9.57 -45.21
C GLY A 26 -9.43 10.13 -44.24
N LYS A 27 -9.66 11.28 -43.59
CA LYS A 27 -8.82 11.80 -42.50
C LYS A 27 -9.46 11.58 -41.13
N VAL A 28 -8.65 11.10 -40.18
CA VAL A 28 -9.01 10.96 -38.76
C VAL A 28 -9.05 12.36 -38.13
N ILE A 29 -10.16 12.70 -37.46
CA ILE A 29 -10.30 13.96 -36.70
C ILE A 29 -10.10 13.63 -35.21
N ASN A 30 -9.02 14.16 -34.60
CA ASN A 30 -8.73 13.97 -33.17
C ASN A 30 -9.57 14.94 -32.32
N HIS A 31 -10.12 14.45 -31.21
CA HIS A 31 -10.78 15.27 -30.19
C HIS A 31 -9.87 15.40 -28.97
N TYR A 32 -9.43 16.62 -28.64
CA TYR A 32 -8.63 16.89 -27.45
C TYR A 32 -9.49 17.46 -26.32
N LEU A 33 -9.30 16.95 -25.10
CA LEU A 33 -9.83 17.53 -23.86
C LEU A 33 -8.67 18.20 -23.10
N GLU A 34 -8.65 19.55 -23.07
CA GLU A 34 -7.69 20.32 -22.27
C GLU A 34 -8.30 20.64 -20.89
N MET A 35 -7.64 20.24 -19.80
CA MET A 35 -7.97 20.63 -18.44
C MET A 35 -6.89 21.58 -17.89
N VAL A 36 -7.29 22.82 -17.59
CA VAL A 36 -6.40 23.88 -17.09
C VAL A 36 -6.72 24.17 -15.63
N LEU A 37 -5.69 24.16 -14.76
CA LEU A 37 -5.84 24.59 -13.38
C LEU A 37 -5.49 26.08 -13.21
N HIS A 38 -6.43 26.82 -12.63
CA HIS A 38 -6.27 28.22 -12.27
C HIS A 38 -6.59 28.41 -10.79
N LYS A 39 -5.57 28.59 -9.94
CA LYS A 39 -5.73 28.99 -8.52
C LYS A 39 -6.87 28.22 -7.80
N GLY A 40 -6.88 26.89 -7.90
CA GLY A 40 -7.90 26.03 -7.26
C GLY A 40 -9.22 25.87 -8.02
N LYS A 41 -9.36 26.43 -9.24
CA LYS A 41 -10.47 26.15 -10.18
C LYS A 41 -9.95 25.38 -11.39
N VAL A 42 -10.72 24.38 -11.83
CA VAL A 42 -10.46 23.60 -13.05
C VAL A 42 -11.36 24.15 -14.17
N SER A 43 -10.79 24.43 -15.34
CA SER A 43 -11.55 24.79 -16.55
C SER A 43 -11.27 23.84 -17.70
N TYR A 44 -12.28 23.54 -18.51
CA TYR A 44 -12.19 22.63 -19.66
C TYR A 44 -12.19 23.42 -20.97
N GLN A 45 -11.36 23.03 -21.93
CA GLN A 45 -11.49 23.47 -23.33
C GLN A 45 -11.57 22.25 -24.23
N THR A 46 -12.63 22.18 -25.05
CA THR A 46 -12.77 21.23 -26.16
C THR A 46 -12.58 22.01 -27.46
N LYS A 47 -11.53 21.74 -28.23
CA LYS A 47 -11.37 22.29 -29.59
C LYS A 47 -11.75 21.23 -30.61
N ALA A 48 -12.96 21.32 -31.16
CA ALA A 48 -13.29 20.66 -32.42
C ALA A 48 -12.76 21.53 -33.58
N GLY A 49 -12.21 20.89 -34.62
CA GLY A 49 -11.51 21.54 -35.73
C GLY A 49 -12.28 22.71 -36.37
N MET A 50 -11.54 23.79 -36.64
CA MET A 50 -11.94 25.01 -37.36
C MET A 50 -13.17 25.76 -36.82
N GLY A 51 -12.93 26.48 -35.73
CA GLY A 51 -13.77 27.56 -35.24
C GLY A 51 -13.47 27.79 -33.77
N GLU A 52 -12.76 28.86 -33.43
CA GLU A 52 -12.71 29.34 -32.04
C GLU A 52 -14.12 29.74 -31.61
N LYS A 53 -14.89 28.79 -31.05
CA LYS A 53 -15.99 29.14 -30.17
C LYS A 53 -15.42 29.36 -28.77
N LYS A 54 -15.08 30.61 -28.46
CA LYS A 54 -15.08 31.08 -27.07
C LYS A 54 -16.52 31.14 -26.59
N GLY A 55 -17.06 29.99 -26.22
CA GLY A 55 -18.28 29.87 -25.45
C GLY A 55 -17.91 29.32 -24.08
N ALA A 56 -18.30 30.01 -23.01
CA ALA A 56 -18.45 29.40 -21.71
C ALA A 56 -19.60 28.39 -21.80
N GLY A 57 -19.33 27.25 -22.41
CA GLY A 57 -20.22 26.09 -22.36
C GLY A 57 -19.86 25.30 -21.11
N GLU A 58 -20.84 25.05 -20.25
CA GLU A 58 -20.72 23.99 -19.26
C GLU A 58 -20.31 22.72 -19.98
N ALA A 59 -19.13 22.19 -19.64
CA ALA A 59 -18.76 20.84 -20.01
C ALA A 59 -19.79 19.94 -19.34
N GLY A 60 -20.87 19.61 -20.07
CA GLY A 60 -21.98 18.83 -19.55
C GLY A 60 -21.42 17.60 -18.85
N GLU A 61 -21.84 17.37 -17.61
CA GLU A 61 -21.38 16.24 -16.84
C GLU A 61 -21.79 14.95 -17.56
N ARG A 62 -20.86 14.36 -18.31
CA ARG A 62 -21.14 13.16 -19.09
C ARG A 62 -20.87 11.94 -18.23
N PHE A 63 -21.96 11.32 -17.80
CA PHE A 63 -21.97 10.00 -17.19
C PHE A 63 -22.02 8.93 -18.30
N VAL A 64 -21.28 7.85 -18.11
CA VAL A 64 -21.30 6.68 -18.99
C VAL A 64 -22.06 5.56 -18.30
N SER A 65 -23.04 4.96 -18.97
CA SER A 65 -23.78 3.81 -18.43
C SER A 65 -22.86 2.61 -18.26
N VAL A 66 -22.97 1.91 -17.13
CA VAL A 66 -22.13 0.76 -16.81
C VAL A 66 -22.94 -0.41 -16.27
N ASN A 67 -22.38 -1.60 -16.42
CA ASN A 67 -22.90 -2.85 -15.91
C ASN A 67 -21.96 -3.37 -14.80
N PRO A 68 -22.43 -3.51 -13.55
CA PRO A 68 -21.66 -4.07 -12.44
C PRO A 68 -21.10 -5.48 -12.65
N ALA A 69 -21.66 -6.23 -13.59
CA ALA A 69 -21.20 -7.57 -13.95
C ALA A 69 -19.99 -7.55 -14.89
N LYS A 70 -19.54 -6.40 -15.40
CA LYS A 70 -18.40 -6.27 -16.30
C LYS A 70 -17.20 -5.61 -15.60
N SER A 71 -16.03 -5.75 -16.19
CA SER A 71 -14.86 -4.93 -15.87
C SER A 71 -14.67 -3.84 -16.92
N TYR A 72 -14.04 -2.75 -16.54
CA TYR A 72 -13.79 -1.61 -17.42
C TYR A 72 -12.31 -1.29 -17.47
N ARG A 73 -11.75 -1.06 -18.66
CA ARG A 73 -10.38 -0.60 -18.83
C ARG A 73 -10.38 0.72 -19.59
N LEU A 74 -9.90 1.75 -18.91
CA LEU A 74 -9.62 3.06 -19.47
C LEU A 74 -8.19 3.07 -20.01
N THR A 75 -8.02 3.46 -21.26
CA THR A 75 -6.72 3.82 -21.85
C THR A 75 -6.82 5.24 -22.37
N ALA A 76 -5.79 6.05 -22.15
CA ALA A 76 -5.74 7.41 -22.67
C ALA A 76 -4.29 7.85 -22.84
N ARG A 77 -4.07 8.88 -23.65
CA ARG A 77 -2.81 9.61 -23.67
C ARG A 77 -2.98 10.90 -22.88
N ILE A 78 -2.03 11.19 -22.02
CA ILE A 78 -2.02 12.40 -21.20
C ILE A 78 -0.73 13.20 -21.43
N MET A 79 -0.86 14.51 -21.50
CA MET A 79 0.26 15.44 -21.55
C MET A 79 0.08 16.49 -20.47
N THR A 80 1.12 16.72 -19.68
CA THR A 80 1.10 17.67 -18.56
C THR A 80 2.07 18.82 -18.80
N GLU A 81 1.65 20.06 -18.55
CA GLU A 81 2.46 21.28 -18.68
C GLU A 81 2.47 22.08 -17.37
N GLY A 82 3.60 22.74 -17.06
CA GLY A 82 3.70 23.66 -15.91
C GLY A 82 3.99 23.01 -14.55
N PHE A 83 4.48 21.76 -14.52
CA PHE A 83 4.87 21.04 -13.31
C PHE A 83 6.34 21.39 -12.94
N GLU A 84 6.58 22.60 -12.45
CA GLU A 84 7.92 23.12 -12.13
C GLU A 84 8.07 23.38 -10.62
N GLN A 85 8.22 22.35 -9.77
CA GLN A 85 8.85 22.55 -8.45
C GLN A 85 9.83 21.41 -8.10
N PRO A 86 11.09 21.74 -7.79
CA PRO A 86 12.03 20.79 -7.19
C PRO A 86 11.57 20.39 -5.79
N GLY A 87 11.66 19.10 -5.46
CA GLY A 87 11.56 18.62 -4.07
C GLY A 87 10.16 18.32 -3.53
N ARG A 88 9.07 18.50 -4.30
CA ARG A 88 7.74 17.98 -3.95
C ARG A 88 7.08 17.33 -5.18
N PRO A 89 6.57 16.10 -5.09
CA PRO A 89 5.87 15.49 -6.21
C PRO A 89 4.59 16.29 -6.48
N THR A 90 4.53 16.92 -7.65
CA THR A 90 3.27 17.43 -8.20
C THR A 90 2.71 16.31 -9.05
N ALA A 91 1.48 15.87 -8.76
CA ALA A 91 0.91 14.65 -9.32
C ALA A 91 -0.40 14.94 -10.05
N ALA A 92 -0.64 14.18 -11.13
CA ALA A 92 -1.93 14.09 -11.78
C ALA A 92 -2.52 12.70 -11.50
N TYR A 93 -3.80 12.66 -11.13
CA TYR A 93 -4.53 11.44 -10.85
C TYR A 93 -5.71 11.36 -11.78
N VAL A 94 -5.83 10.27 -12.52
CA VAL A 94 -7.08 9.91 -13.18
C VAL A 94 -7.80 8.91 -12.29
N SER A 95 -9.08 9.12 -12.06
CA SER A 95 -9.92 8.27 -11.23
C SER A 95 -11.23 7.96 -11.93
N ILE A 96 -11.74 6.75 -11.72
CA ILE A 96 -13.09 6.36 -12.09
C ILE A 96 -13.99 6.54 -10.87
N LEU A 97 -15.08 7.29 -11.04
CA LEU A 97 -16.09 7.51 -10.00
C LEU A 97 -17.37 6.77 -10.38
N TRP A 98 -17.99 6.07 -9.43
CA TRP A 98 -19.20 5.27 -9.65
C TRP A 98 -20.43 5.90 -9.03
N PHE A 99 -21.56 5.83 -9.74
CA PHE A 99 -22.81 6.48 -9.33
C PHE A 99 -24.02 5.56 -9.55
N ALA A 100 -25.00 5.66 -8.65
CA ALA A 100 -26.28 4.97 -8.77
C ALA A 100 -27.18 5.72 -9.73
N ARG A 101 -27.15 7.04 -9.63
CA ARG A 101 -27.84 8.02 -10.47
C ARG A 101 -26.90 9.21 -10.72
N PRO A 102 -27.04 9.92 -11.84
CA PRO A 102 -26.21 11.09 -12.14
C PRO A 102 -26.23 12.17 -11.06
N ASP A 103 -27.39 12.36 -10.42
CA ASP A 103 -27.62 13.42 -9.42
C ASP A 103 -27.22 13.01 -7.99
N ASP A 104 -26.87 11.74 -7.77
CA ASP A 104 -26.46 11.25 -6.45
C ASP A 104 -24.98 11.60 -6.17
N GLY A 105 -24.62 11.66 -4.89
CA GLY A 105 -23.21 11.54 -4.52
C GLY A 105 -22.63 10.21 -5.03
N ALA A 106 -21.35 10.18 -5.40
CA ALA A 106 -20.71 8.94 -5.84
C ALA A 106 -20.89 7.84 -4.77
N ILE A 107 -21.48 6.69 -5.15
CA ILE A 107 -21.73 5.56 -4.24
C ILE A 107 -20.43 5.09 -3.60
N CYS A 108 -19.38 5.07 -4.41
CA CYS A 108 -18.04 4.69 -4.02
C CYS A 108 -17.06 5.54 -4.83
N ARG A 109 -16.12 6.18 -4.13
CA ARG A 109 -14.92 6.71 -4.76
C ARG A 109 -13.93 5.55 -4.83
N TYR A 110 -14.01 4.76 -5.90
CA TYR A 110 -12.98 3.77 -6.17
C TYR A 110 -11.71 4.53 -6.59
N ARG A 111 -10.84 4.84 -5.63
CA ARG A 111 -9.50 5.38 -5.89
C ARG A 111 -8.56 4.22 -6.26
N ASP A 112 -8.83 3.54 -7.37
CA ASP A 112 -7.69 3.13 -8.21
C ASP A 112 -7.33 4.37 -9.01
N GLY A 113 -6.58 5.26 -8.36
CA GLY A 113 -5.92 6.34 -9.05
C GLY A 113 -4.51 5.88 -9.37
N THR A 114 -4.11 5.86 -10.63
CA THR A 114 -2.70 5.67 -10.97
C THR A 114 -1.97 6.97 -10.60
N PRO A 115 -1.13 7.01 -9.54
CA PRO A 115 -0.39 8.22 -9.20
C PRO A 115 0.66 8.48 -10.27
N MET A 116 0.58 9.62 -10.94
CA MET A 116 1.63 10.05 -11.85
C MET A 116 2.67 10.87 -11.11
N ILE A 117 3.75 10.21 -10.67
CA ILE A 117 4.87 10.86 -9.98
C ILE A 117 5.93 11.25 -11.01
N PHE A 118 6.07 12.55 -11.27
CA PHE A 118 7.15 13.06 -12.10
C PHE A 118 8.36 13.41 -11.23
N ARG A 119 9.52 12.81 -11.53
CA ARG A 119 10.79 13.21 -10.93
C ARG A 119 11.22 14.57 -11.50
N ALA A 120 11.53 15.51 -10.62
CA ALA A 120 12.03 16.83 -10.99
C ALA A 120 13.25 16.71 -11.92
N GLY A 121 13.14 17.24 -13.14
CA GLY A 121 14.26 17.30 -14.10
C GLY A 121 13.93 17.06 -15.58
N ALA A 122 12.71 16.62 -15.94
CA ALA A 122 12.43 16.12 -17.30
C ALA A 122 11.48 16.97 -18.18
N VAL A 123 11.00 18.13 -17.73
CA VAL A 123 10.09 18.95 -18.57
C VAL A 123 10.70 20.33 -18.76
N ARG A 124 11.38 20.52 -19.90
CA ARG A 124 11.79 21.83 -20.38
C ARG A 124 10.56 22.63 -20.85
N ARG A 125 10.53 23.92 -20.54
CA ARG A 125 9.46 24.88 -20.89
C ARG A 125 9.17 24.96 -22.40
N ASP A 126 10.14 24.54 -23.20
CA ASP A 126 10.28 24.72 -24.63
C ASP A 126 9.92 23.46 -25.44
N THR A 127 9.67 22.31 -24.80
CA THR A 127 9.39 21.05 -25.53
C THR A 127 7.92 20.67 -25.67
N GLY A 128 7.00 21.33 -24.96
CA GLY A 128 5.67 20.75 -24.72
C GLY A 128 5.79 19.46 -23.91
N GLY A 129 4.83 19.12 -23.06
CA GLY A 129 4.92 17.87 -22.31
C GLY A 129 5.07 16.65 -23.25
N LYS A 130 5.74 15.58 -22.82
CA LYS A 130 5.66 14.31 -23.57
C LYS A 130 4.29 13.69 -23.32
N TRP A 131 3.59 13.29 -24.38
CA TRP A 131 2.42 12.42 -24.26
C TRP A 131 2.83 11.10 -23.63
N GLN A 132 2.14 10.70 -22.58
CA GLN A 132 2.29 9.42 -21.90
C GLN A 132 1.00 8.64 -22.04
N GLU A 133 1.10 7.36 -22.34
CA GLU A 133 -0.05 6.47 -22.29
C GLU A 133 -0.33 6.10 -20.83
N ILE A 134 -1.60 6.16 -20.46
CA ILE A 134 -2.11 5.73 -19.16
C ILE A 134 -3.14 4.64 -19.37
N GLY A 135 -3.09 3.66 -18.48
CA GLY A 135 -4.07 2.58 -18.38
C GLY A 135 -4.61 2.52 -16.95
N LEU A 136 -5.92 2.43 -16.81
CA LEU A 136 -6.60 2.20 -15.55
C LEU A 136 -7.60 1.08 -15.73
N THR A 137 -7.48 0.02 -14.94
CA THR A 137 -8.38 -1.13 -14.99
C THR A 137 -9.27 -1.13 -13.75
N ALA A 138 -10.57 -0.96 -13.96
CA ALA A 138 -11.62 -1.07 -12.97
C ALA A 138 -12.19 -2.50 -12.98
N ASP A 139 -11.60 -3.33 -12.15
CA ASP A 139 -11.87 -4.76 -12.08
C ASP A 139 -13.07 -5.12 -11.20
N THR A 140 -13.42 -4.20 -10.30
CA THR A 140 -14.58 -4.29 -9.42
C THR A 140 -15.46 -3.08 -9.63
N VAL A 141 -16.71 -3.31 -10.03
CA VAL A 141 -17.74 -2.29 -10.15
C VAL A 141 -18.73 -2.47 -8.99
N PRO A 142 -19.04 -1.42 -8.21
CA PRO A 142 -19.99 -1.55 -7.11
C PRO A 142 -21.35 -2.10 -7.58
N PRO A 143 -21.99 -3.04 -6.87
CA PRO A 143 -23.25 -3.67 -7.30
C PRO A 143 -24.41 -2.69 -7.59
N GLY A 144 -24.39 -1.50 -7.00
CA GLY A 144 -25.38 -0.44 -7.25
C GLY A 144 -24.99 0.58 -8.32
N ALA A 145 -23.79 0.50 -8.90
CA ALA A 145 -23.32 1.46 -9.88
C ALA A 145 -24.01 1.25 -11.23
N LYS A 146 -24.64 2.31 -11.73
CA LYS A 146 -25.24 2.35 -13.07
C LYS A 146 -24.52 3.30 -14.00
N TYR A 147 -23.71 4.19 -13.42
CA TYR A 147 -22.98 5.21 -14.16
C TYR A 147 -21.54 5.32 -13.68
N LEU A 148 -20.64 5.66 -14.59
CA LEU A 148 -19.28 6.09 -14.27
C LEU A 148 -19.04 7.54 -14.70
N LYS A 149 -18.13 8.22 -14.01
CA LYS A 149 -17.56 9.52 -14.39
C LYS A 149 -16.05 9.45 -14.26
N LEU A 150 -15.34 9.93 -15.28
CA LEU A 150 -13.90 10.11 -15.20
C LEU A 150 -13.58 11.43 -14.48
N ARG A 151 -12.64 11.39 -13.54
CA ARG A 151 -12.15 12.57 -12.85
C ARG A 151 -10.64 12.63 -12.98
N CYS A 152 -10.13 13.77 -13.44
CA CYS A 152 -8.73 14.12 -13.26
C CYS A 152 -8.59 15.06 -12.05
N THR A 153 -7.68 14.74 -11.15
CA THR A 153 -7.29 15.57 -10.02
C THR A 153 -5.82 15.94 -10.18
N LEU A 154 -5.50 17.23 -10.07
CA LEU A 154 -4.12 17.69 -10.06
C LEU A 154 -3.79 18.17 -8.64
N GLU A 155 -2.70 17.67 -8.08
CA GLU A 155 -2.23 18.02 -6.74
C GLU A 155 -0.90 18.77 -6.81
N GLY A 156 -0.82 19.93 -6.15
CA GLY A 156 0.38 20.75 -6.07
C GLY A 156 0.10 22.13 -5.46
N LYS A 157 1.10 22.73 -4.80
CA LYS A 157 1.01 24.10 -4.27
C LYS A 157 1.66 25.10 -5.23
N GLY A 158 0.81 25.94 -5.85
CA GLY A 158 1.22 27.11 -6.61
C GLY A 158 1.95 26.81 -7.92
N ILE A 159 1.21 26.80 -9.04
CA ILE A 159 1.55 27.19 -10.44
C ILE A 159 0.38 26.74 -11.35
N LYS A 160 0.26 27.34 -12.55
CA LYS A 160 -0.68 26.98 -13.62
C LYS A 160 -0.30 25.62 -14.25
N ALA A 161 -0.68 24.52 -13.62
CA ALA A 161 -0.55 23.19 -14.20
C ALA A 161 -1.69 22.90 -15.19
N ARG A 162 -1.39 22.22 -16.31
CA ARG A 162 -2.38 21.74 -17.28
C ARG A 162 -2.22 20.24 -17.47
N ALA A 163 -3.32 19.54 -17.66
CA ALA A 163 -3.35 18.18 -18.16
C ALA A 163 -4.23 18.13 -19.41
N MET A 164 -3.70 17.59 -20.48
CA MET A 164 -4.38 17.39 -21.75
C MET A 164 -4.56 15.90 -21.97
N PHE A 165 -5.75 15.49 -22.40
CA PHE A 165 -6.07 14.11 -22.72
C PHE A 165 -6.34 13.96 -24.21
N ASP A 166 -5.84 12.87 -24.78
CA ASP A 166 -6.07 12.42 -26.15
C ASP A 166 -6.30 10.90 -26.14
N ASP A 167 -6.87 10.36 -27.22
CA ASP A 167 -7.08 8.91 -27.41
C ASP A 167 -7.77 8.20 -26.21
N VAL A 168 -8.72 8.87 -25.55
CA VAL A 168 -9.45 8.30 -24.41
C VAL A 168 -10.41 7.20 -24.86
N MET A 169 -10.11 5.97 -24.50
CA MET A 169 -10.90 4.78 -24.79
C MET A 169 -11.29 4.07 -23.49
N LEU A 170 -12.58 3.82 -23.34
CA LEU A 170 -13.11 2.94 -22.31
C LEU A 170 -13.54 1.65 -22.97
N SER A 171 -12.85 0.56 -22.63
CA SER A 171 -13.22 -0.78 -23.06
C SER A 171 -13.94 -1.50 -21.93
N GLU A 172 -14.96 -2.28 -22.27
CA GLU A 172 -15.62 -3.21 -21.36
C GLU A 172 -15.16 -4.63 -21.66
N GLY A 173 -15.12 -5.46 -20.63
CA GLY A 173 -14.74 -6.87 -20.76
C GLY A 173 -15.38 -7.75 -19.69
N PRO A 174 -15.20 -9.08 -19.79
CA PRO A 174 -15.63 -10.00 -18.76
C PRO A 174 -14.94 -9.71 -17.44
N ARG A 175 -15.70 -9.76 -16.35
CA ARG A 175 -15.15 -9.64 -15.01
C ARG A 175 -14.74 -11.01 -14.49
N VAL A 176 -13.54 -11.08 -13.94
CA VAL A 176 -13.05 -12.21 -13.15
C VAL A 176 -12.84 -11.71 -11.72
N ALA A 177 -13.49 -12.37 -10.77
CA ALA A 177 -13.27 -12.17 -9.35
C ALA A 177 -12.69 -13.45 -8.74
N LEU A 178 -11.65 -13.30 -7.91
CA LEU A 178 -11.02 -14.39 -7.18
C LEU A 178 -11.35 -14.22 -5.70
N ASP A 179 -11.93 -15.25 -5.09
CA ASP A 179 -12.21 -15.29 -3.67
C ASP A 179 -11.58 -16.55 -3.06
N THR A 180 -10.89 -16.38 -1.94
CA THR A 180 -10.29 -17.49 -1.17
C THR A 180 -11.15 -17.88 0.03
N GLY A 181 -12.35 -17.29 0.16
CA GLY A 181 -13.21 -17.36 1.33
C GLY A 181 -12.68 -16.57 2.53
N ARG A 182 -11.58 -15.82 2.35
CA ARG A 182 -10.90 -15.06 3.39
C ARG A 182 -10.51 -13.67 2.88
N PRO A 183 -10.64 -12.62 3.72
CA PRO A 183 -10.10 -11.29 3.40
C PRO A 183 -8.58 -11.27 3.26
N VAL A 184 -7.89 -12.21 3.91
CA VAL A 184 -6.44 -12.38 3.86
C VAL A 184 -6.17 -13.84 3.53
N PRO A 185 -5.57 -14.15 2.37
CA PRO A 185 -5.40 -15.50 1.87
C PRO A 185 -4.19 -16.21 2.54
N ILE A 186 -4.18 -16.25 3.87
CA ILE A 186 -3.19 -16.99 4.67
C ILE A 186 -3.86 -18.25 5.21
N PHE A 187 -3.24 -19.40 5.00
CA PHE A 187 -3.74 -20.72 5.35
C PHE A 187 -2.68 -21.50 6.12
N ALA A 188 -3.09 -22.18 7.19
CA ALA A 188 -2.21 -23.04 7.97
C ALA A 188 -1.97 -24.40 7.29
N GLY A 189 -0.98 -25.14 7.80
CA GLY A 189 -0.71 -26.50 7.36
C GLY A 189 -1.93 -27.39 7.60
N GLY A 190 -2.26 -28.23 6.61
CA GLY A 190 -3.45 -29.09 6.68
C GLY A 190 -4.78 -28.40 6.33
N GLU A 191 -4.86 -27.07 6.30
CA GLU A 191 -6.07 -26.39 5.79
C GLU A 191 -6.22 -26.63 4.28
N ARG A 192 -7.46 -26.92 3.86
CA ARG A 192 -7.83 -26.95 2.45
C ARG A 192 -7.89 -25.52 1.93
N VAL A 193 -7.14 -25.25 0.87
CA VAL A 193 -7.15 -23.97 0.17
C VAL A 193 -8.03 -24.12 -1.06
N GLU A 194 -9.10 -23.34 -1.13
CA GLU A 194 -10.00 -23.30 -2.27
C GLU A 194 -10.10 -21.87 -2.80
N VAL A 195 -9.87 -21.69 -4.10
CA VAL A 195 -10.07 -20.43 -4.81
C VAL A 195 -11.37 -20.54 -5.59
N THR A 196 -12.35 -19.74 -5.21
CA THR A 196 -13.56 -19.53 -5.99
C THR A 196 -13.30 -18.46 -7.05
N VAL A 197 -13.52 -18.83 -8.30
CA VAL A 197 -13.45 -17.94 -9.45
C VAL A 197 -14.87 -17.65 -9.90
N THR A 198 -15.26 -16.39 -9.80
CA THR A 198 -16.52 -15.89 -10.34
C THR A 198 -16.26 -15.18 -11.65
N LEU A 199 -16.91 -15.64 -12.72
CA LEU A 199 -16.90 -15.03 -14.04
C LEU A 199 -18.24 -14.38 -14.30
N SER A 200 -18.23 -13.14 -14.74
CA SER A 200 -19.47 -12.43 -15.08
C SER A 200 -19.28 -11.54 -16.32
N GLY A 201 -20.39 -11.21 -16.98
CA GLY A 201 -20.35 -10.38 -18.19
C GLY A 201 -19.78 -11.09 -19.41
N LEU A 202 -19.80 -12.42 -19.43
CA LEU A 202 -19.41 -13.24 -20.58
C LEU A 202 -20.43 -13.10 -21.72
N ALA A 203 -19.93 -12.97 -22.95
CA ALA A 203 -20.75 -13.11 -24.14
C ALA A 203 -21.04 -14.60 -24.40
N ALA A 204 -22.10 -14.90 -25.14
CA ALA A 204 -22.35 -16.27 -25.56
C ALA A 204 -21.23 -16.71 -26.52
N GLY A 205 -20.58 -17.85 -26.24
CA GLY A 205 -19.45 -18.33 -27.03
C GLY A 205 -18.50 -19.24 -26.26
N GLY A 206 -17.50 -19.75 -26.98
CA GLY A 206 -16.41 -20.56 -26.44
C GLY A 206 -15.34 -19.73 -25.75
N TYR A 207 -14.85 -20.27 -24.63
CA TYR A 207 -13.76 -19.69 -23.87
C TYR A 207 -12.73 -20.76 -23.50
N SER A 208 -11.48 -20.34 -23.36
CA SER A 208 -10.42 -21.13 -22.74
C SER A 208 -9.95 -20.44 -21.48
N GLU A 209 -10.10 -21.10 -20.34
CA GLU A 209 -9.52 -20.66 -19.08
C GLU A 209 -8.16 -21.32 -18.87
N ARG A 210 -7.21 -20.58 -18.31
CA ARG A 210 -5.92 -21.08 -17.84
C ARG A 210 -5.80 -20.75 -16.36
N ILE A 211 -5.45 -21.77 -15.60
CA ILE A 211 -5.06 -21.66 -14.19
C ILE A 211 -3.59 -21.96 -14.12
N LEU A 212 -2.88 -21.13 -13.37
CA LEU A 212 -1.46 -21.29 -13.14
C LEU A 212 -1.20 -20.97 -11.68
N VAL A 213 -0.51 -21.87 -10.99
CA VAL A 213 -0.04 -21.65 -9.63
C VAL A 213 1.46 -21.57 -9.74
N GLU A 214 2.03 -20.41 -9.42
CA GLU A 214 3.46 -20.17 -9.43
C GLU A 214 3.94 -19.98 -7.99
N ASP A 215 5.17 -20.39 -7.71
CA ASP A 215 5.86 -19.92 -6.52
C ASP A 215 6.15 -18.42 -6.66
N GLU A 216 5.76 -17.62 -5.67
CA GLU A 216 5.87 -16.15 -5.73
C GLU A 216 7.34 -15.68 -5.63
N ILE A 217 8.24 -16.50 -5.08
CA ILE A 217 9.63 -16.12 -4.81
C ILE A 217 10.52 -16.40 -6.03
N ASP A 218 10.43 -17.60 -6.60
CA ASP A 218 11.27 -18.03 -7.71
C ASP A 218 10.56 -18.09 -9.07
N GLY A 219 9.24 -17.86 -9.09
CA GLY A 219 8.42 -17.85 -10.31
C GLY A 219 8.20 -19.23 -10.93
N ARG A 220 8.54 -20.31 -10.23
CA ARG A 220 8.41 -21.67 -10.76
C ARG A 220 6.94 -22.11 -10.82
N ASP A 221 6.52 -22.63 -11.96
CA ASP A 221 5.21 -23.27 -12.15
C ASP A 221 5.06 -24.48 -11.21
N LEU A 222 4.11 -24.42 -10.28
CA LEU A 222 3.75 -25.52 -9.38
C LEU A 222 2.55 -26.31 -9.90
N HIS A 223 1.63 -25.64 -10.58
CA HIS A 223 0.46 -26.26 -11.19
C HIS A 223 0.00 -25.47 -12.40
N LYS A 224 -0.44 -26.17 -13.45
CA LYS A 224 -0.99 -25.56 -14.65
C LYS A 224 -2.14 -26.39 -15.17
N GLU A 225 -3.25 -25.73 -15.43
CA GLU A 225 -4.44 -26.34 -16.00
C GLU A 225 -5.03 -25.42 -17.06
N VAL A 226 -5.53 -26.01 -18.15
CA VAL A 226 -6.25 -25.30 -19.20
C VAL A 226 -7.53 -26.03 -19.48
N ARG A 227 -8.66 -25.34 -19.39
CA ARG A 227 -9.99 -25.89 -19.69
C ARG A 227 -10.67 -25.05 -20.74
N ARG A 228 -11.55 -25.69 -21.50
CA ARG A 228 -12.43 -25.02 -22.44
C ARG A 228 -13.87 -25.19 -21.99
N PHE A 229 -14.66 -24.15 -22.13
CA PHE A 229 -16.08 -24.18 -21.85
C PHE A 229 -16.82 -23.28 -22.83
N ARG A 230 -18.15 -23.40 -22.86
CA ARG A 230 -19.03 -22.48 -23.57
C ARG A 230 -19.89 -21.75 -22.55
N ALA A 231 -19.94 -20.42 -22.68
CA ALA A 231 -20.85 -19.59 -21.91
C ALA A 231 -22.15 -19.41 -22.70
N ASP A 232 -23.27 -19.47 -22.00
CA ASP A 232 -24.60 -19.24 -22.58
C ASP A 232 -24.93 -17.73 -22.69
N GLY A 233 -24.08 -16.88 -22.13
CA GLY A 233 -24.25 -15.43 -22.07
C GLY A 233 -25.13 -14.98 -20.89
N GLY A 234 -24.74 -13.89 -20.24
CA GLY A 234 -25.57 -13.20 -19.24
C GLY A 234 -25.66 -13.81 -17.83
N ASN A 235 -25.25 -15.07 -17.62
CA ASN A 235 -25.17 -15.69 -16.31
C ASN A 235 -23.78 -15.56 -15.67
N GLU A 236 -23.76 -15.50 -14.35
CA GLU A 236 -22.55 -15.64 -13.55
C GLU A 236 -22.12 -17.12 -13.53
N GLU A 237 -20.86 -17.40 -13.85
CA GLU A 237 -20.28 -18.73 -13.71
C GLU A 237 -19.36 -18.77 -12.50
N ILE A 238 -19.64 -19.69 -11.58
CA ILE A 238 -18.84 -19.89 -10.36
C ILE A 238 -18.08 -21.20 -10.48
N ARG A 239 -16.76 -21.13 -10.33
CA ARG A 239 -15.84 -22.27 -10.41
C ARG A 239 -15.03 -22.35 -9.13
N ARG A 240 -14.72 -23.55 -8.66
CA ARG A 240 -13.94 -23.77 -7.44
C ARG A 240 -12.70 -24.58 -7.74
N TYR A 241 -11.55 -24.09 -7.29
CA TYR A 241 -10.25 -24.69 -7.51
C TYR A 241 -9.59 -25.00 -6.18
N GLU A 242 -9.42 -26.28 -5.90
CA GLU A 242 -8.68 -26.72 -4.72
C GLU A 242 -7.18 -26.72 -5.02
N LEU A 243 -6.41 -25.96 -4.22
CA LEU A 243 -4.96 -25.91 -4.35
C LEU A 243 -4.33 -27.04 -3.53
N LYS A 244 -3.84 -28.03 -4.27
CA LYS A 244 -3.07 -29.17 -3.73
C LYS A 244 -1.58 -28.83 -3.55
N ALA A 245 -1.26 -27.61 -3.12
CA ALA A 245 0.14 -27.23 -2.91
C ALA A 245 0.66 -27.98 -1.66
N GLU A 246 1.35 -29.11 -1.83
CA GLU A 246 1.90 -29.90 -0.72
C GLU A 246 2.98 -29.15 0.08
N SER A 247 3.58 -28.12 -0.53
CA SER A 247 4.61 -27.28 0.07
C SER A 247 4.05 -26.09 0.86
N PHE A 248 4.79 -25.68 1.88
CA PHE A 248 4.63 -24.37 2.51
C PHE A 248 5.33 -23.30 1.67
N GLY A 249 4.83 -22.07 1.71
CA GLY A 249 5.37 -20.96 0.94
C GLY A 249 4.30 -19.96 0.52
N THR A 250 4.69 -19.07 -0.38
CA THR A 250 3.82 -18.05 -0.95
C THR A 250 3.62 -18.37 -2.43
N PHE A 251 2.37 -18.42 -2.87
CA PHE A 251 1.98 -18.86 -4.20
C PHE A 251 1.14 -17.80 -4.89
N ARG A 252 1.36 -17.60 -6.17
CA ARG A 252 0.47 -16.81 -7.02
C ARG A 252 -0.50 -17.74 -7.72
N PHE A 253 -1.79 -17.63 -7.38
CA PHE A 253 -2.84 -18.21 -8.19
C PHE A 253 -3.20 -17.23 -9.30
N LEU A 254 -2.87 -17.57 -10.54
CA LEU A 254 -3.20 -16.83 -11.75
C LEU A 254 -4.35 -17.52 -12.47
N TYR A 255 -5.36 -16.73 -12.81
CA TYR A 255 -6.45 -17.12 -13.68
C TYR A 255 -6.45 -16.21 -14.90
N SER A 256 -6.39 -16.78 -16.10
CA SER A 256 -6.59 -16.03 -17.34
C SER A 256 -7.64 -16.66 -18.24
N LEU A 257 -8.35 -15.80 -18.97
CA LEU A 257 -9.48 -16.17 -19.82
C LEU A 257 -9.20 -15.69 -21.24
N LYS A 258 -9.35 -16.61 -22.20
CA LYS A 258 -9.25 -16.34 -23.63
C LYS A 258 -10.58 -16.62 -24.32
N ASP A 259 -10.93 -15.80 -25.30
CA ASP A 259 -12.10 -16.02 -26.14
C ASP A 259 -11.80 -17.01 -27.29
N GLU A 260 -12.78 -17.24 -28.18
CA GLU A 260 -12.65 -18.13 -29.34
C GLU A 260 -11.55 -17.70 -30.33
N SER A 261 -11.21 -16.41 -30.37
CA SER A 261 -10.11 -15.90 -31.20
C SER A 261 -8.73 -16.21 -30.60
N GLY A 262 -8.70 -16.63 -29.34
CA GLY A 262 -7.48 -16.86 -28.57
C GLY A 262 -6.92 -15.59 -27.92
N ALA A 263 -7.62 -14.45 -28.02
CA ALA A 263 -7.26 -13.21 -27.35
C ALA A 263 -7.55 -13.32 -25.85
N GLU A 264 -6.63 -12.85 -25.01
CA GLU A 264 -6.86 -12.78 -23.56
C GLU A 264 -7.80 -11.62 -23.25
N VAL A 265 -8.97 -11.94 -22.70
CA VAL A 265 -10.05 -10.99 -22.43
C VAL A 265 -10.14 -10.61 -20.95
N ALA A 266 -9.57 -11.42 -20.06
CA ALA A 266 -9.44 -11.11 -18.64
C ALA A 266 -8.33 -11.92 -17.98
N ALA A 267 -7.65 -11.33 -16.99
CA ALA A 267 -6.66 -12.03 -16.17
C ALA A 267 -6.65 -11.47 -14.74
N ARG A 268 -6.47 -12.36 -13.76
CA ARG A 268 -6.40 -12.02 -12.34
C ARG A 268 -5.38 -12.89 -11.63
N SER A 269 -4.83 -12.34 -10.56
CA SER A 269 -4.08 -13.11 -9.60
C SER A 269 -4.55 -12.87 -8.17
N VAL A 270 -4.34 -13.86 -7.33
CA VAL A 270 -4.35 -13.71 -5.88
C VAL A 270 -3.09 -14.36 -5.33
N VAL A 271 -2.40 -13.67 -4.44
CA VAL A 271 -1.24 -14.21 -3.73
C VAL A 271 -1.77 -14.91 -2.49
N ILE A 272 -1.36 -16.16 -2.27
CA ILE A 272 -1.82 -17.03 -1.20
C ILE A 272 -0.60 -17.48 -0.41
N ALA A 273 -0.64 -17.37 0.91
CA ALA A 273 0.42 -17.88 1.77
C ALA A 273 -0.05 -19.15 2.47
N ARG A 274 0.68 -20.25 2.30
CA ARG A 274 0.50 -21.46 3.10
C ARG A 274 1.65 -21.59 4.09
N ILE A 275 1.33 -21.46 5.36
CA ILE A 275 2.31 -21.54 6.43
C ILE A 275 2.20 -22.89 7.15
N PRO A 276 3.28 -23.39 7.76
CA PRO A 276 3.21 -24.54 8.64
C PRO A 276 2.15 -24.34 9.73
N GLU A 277 1.45 -25.39 10.12
CA GLU A 277 0.63 -25.35 11.33
C GLU A 277 1.58 -25.19 12.52
N ASN A 278 1.70 -23.97 13.03
CA ASN A 278 2.59 -23.69 14.13
C ASN A 278 2.11 -24.44 15.38
N LYS A 279 2.83 -25.50 15.76
CA LYS A 279 3.04 -25.74 17.18
C LYS A 279 3.82 -24.53 17.68
N PRO A 280 3.44 -23.89 18.81
CA PRO A 280 4.22 -22.80 19.36
C PRO A 280 5.65 -23.30 19.59
N LEU A 281 6.57 -22.95 18.68
CA LEU A 281 7.98 -23.20 18.85
C LEU A 281 8.40 -22.28 19.99
N ARG A 282 9.05 -22.83 21.03
CA ARG A 282 9.42 -22.08 22.23
C ARG A 282 10.24 -20.81 21.95
N ASP A 283 10.93 -20.76 20.82
CA ASP A 283 11.75 -19.61 20.41
C ASP A 283 10.98 -18.53 19.64
N MET A 284 9.68 -18.69 19.38
CA MET A 284 8.88 -17.72 18.62
C MET A 284 8.59 -16.43 19.40
N GLU A 285 8.76 -16.44 20.73
CA GLU A 285 8.70 -15.25 21.58
C GLU A 285 9.74 -14.19 21.17
N ARG A 286 10.84 -14.62 20.52
CA ARG A 286 11.90 -13.75 20.03
C ARG A 286 11.54 -13.06 18.72
N TYR A 287 10.56 -13.54 17.96
CA TYR A 287 10.21 -12.93 16.67
C TYR A 287 9.11 -11.89 16.81
N GLY A 288 9.36 -10.72 16.22
CA GLY A 288 8.44 -9.60 16.22
C GLY A 288 8.13 -9.08 14.83
N VAL A 289 6.97 -8.45 14.70
CA VAL A 289 6.59 -7.70 13.49
C VAL A 289 6.66 -6.21 13.79
N ARG A 290 7.30 -5.45 12.90
CA ARG A 290 7.33 -3.98 12.94
C ARG A 290 6.36 -3.40 11.92
N LEU A 291 5.49 -2.50 12.37
CA LEU A 291 4.65 -1.68 11.51
C LEU A 291 5.29 -0.30 11.38
N ASP A 292 5.55 0.14 10.15
CA ASP A 292 6.14 1.47 9.91
C ASP A 292 5.08 2.59 9.93
N PHE A 293 3.82 2.24 9.66
CA PHE A 293 2.65 3.10 9.79
C PHE A 293 1.41 2.27 10.15
N PHE A 294 0.38 2.92 10.70
CA PHE A 294 -0.90 2.30 10.99
C PHE A 294 -1.99 3.11 10.30
N GLU A 295 -2.37 2.74 9.08
CA GLU A 295 -3.36 3.50 8.29
C GLU A 295 -4.73 2.81 8.18
N HIS A 296 -4.86 1.48 8.00
CA HIS A 296 -6.16 0.78 7.87
C HIS A 296 -6.04 -0.76 8.09
N PRO A 297 -7.16 -1.52 8.04
CA PRO A 297 -7.88 -2.07 9.18
C PRO A 297 -7.15 -3.20 9.96
N CYS A 298 -7.06 -2.98 11.27
CA CYS A 298 -6.63 -3.84 12.39
C CYS A 298 -6.82 -5.39 12.27
N PRO A 299 -7.96 -5.94 11.76
CA PRO A 299 -8.19 -7.39 11.80
C PRO A 299 -7.23 -8.21 10.93
N VAL A 300 -6.73 -7.63 9.83
CA VAL A 300 -5.82 -8.30 8.89
C VAL A 300 -4.47 -8.55 9.55
N ILE A 301 -3.89 -7.51 10.15
CA ILE A 301 -2.58 -7.58 10.82
C ILE A 301 -2.64 -8.57 12.00
N GLY A 302 -3.71 -8.54 12.80
CA GLY A 302 -3.84 -9.47 13.92
C GLY A 302 -3.91 -10.94 13.50
N ARG A 303 -4.55 -11.23 12.36
CA ARG A 303 -4.54 -12.57 11.76
C ARG A 303 -3.16 -12.94 11.24
N PHE A 304 -2.47 -12.00 10.59
CA PHE A 304 -1.10 -12.21 10.13
C PHE A 304 -0.16 -12.53 11.29
N VAL A 305 -0.16 -11.74 12.37
CA VAL A 305 0.66 -11.97 13.58
C VAL A 305 0.38 -13.35 14.17
N ARG A 306 -0.91 -13.71 14.29
CA ARG A 306 -1.30 -15.05 14.77
C ARG A 306 -0.76 -16.16 13.88
N ALA A 307 -0.89 -15.98 12.57
CA ALA A 307 -0.51 -16.98 11.59
C ALA A 307 1.01 -17.13 11.55
N SER A 308 1.76 -16.04 11.44
CA SER A 308 3.22 -16.03 11.45
C SER A 308 3.81 -16.55 12.76
N GLY A 309 3.05 -16.48 13.86
CA GLY A 309 3.49 -16.88 15.19
C GLY A 309 4.38 -15.85 15.87
N ALA A 310 4.37 -14.60 15.40
CA ALA A 310 5.15 -13.54 16.00
C ALA A 310 4.72 -13.31 17.47
N GLY A 311 5.70 -13.40 18.38
CA GLY A 311 5.52 -13.18 19.81
C GLY A 311 5.56 -11.71 20.21
N SER A 312 5.95 -10.81 19.31
CA SER A 312 5.86 -9.37 19.55
C SER A 312 5.37 -8.57 18.35
N ILE A 313 4.85 -7.38 18.65
CA ILE A 313 4.52 -6.37 17.66
C ILE A 313 5.04 -5.02 18.10
N LYS A 314 5.53 -4.27 17.12
CA LYS A 314 6.07 -2.93 17.30
C LYS A 314 5.38 -1.96 16.36
N THR A 315 4.91 -0.83 16.89
CA THR A 315 4.05 0.09 16.15
C THR A 315 4.24 1.55 16.60
N PRO A 316 4.15 2.53 15.69
CA PRO A 316 4.14 3.95 16.05
C PRO A 316 2.90 4.30 16.87
N LEU A 317 3.08 5.03 17.97
CA LEU A 317 1.97 5.46 18.84
C LEU A 317 1.35 6.78 18.42
N TRP A 318 2.16 7.69 17.86
CA TRP A 318 1.71 9.01 17.44
C TRP A 318 1.08 8.94 16.05
N GLY A 319 -0.14 9.44 15.94
CA GLY A 319 -0.97 9.47 14.73
C GLY A 319 -2.24 10.30 14.98
N GLU A 320 -3.17 10.27 14.03
CA GLU A 320 -4.48 10.94 14.20
C GLU A 320 -5.31 10.25 15.31
N GLU A 321 -6.21 10.99 15.98
CA GLU A 321 -6.98 10.46 17.12
C GLU A 321 -7.89 9.27 16.74
N GLU A 322 -8.47 9.27 15.54
CA GLU A 322 -9.26 8.13 15.04
C GLU A 322 -8.39 6.87 14.93
N THR A 323 -7.18 7.01 14.38
CA THR A 323 -6.16 5.97 14.27
C THR A 323 -5.74 5.45 15.65
N ARG A 324 -5.63 6.35 16.64
CA ARG A 324 -5.24 6.02 18.02
C ARG A 324 -6.21 5.04 18.68
N GLN A 325 -7.52 5.28 18.59
CA GLN A 325 -8.53 4.42 19.20
C GLN A 325 -8.61 3.03 18.54
N GLU A 326 -8.35 2.96 17.23
CA GLU A 326 -8.20 1.69 16.53
C GLU A 326 -6.95 0.94 16.97
N LEU A 327 -5.83 1.65 17.10
CA LEU A 327 -4.56 1.08 17.56
C LEU A 327 -4.65 0.55 18.99
N LEU A 328 -5.34 1.25 19.90
CA LEU A 328 -5.59 0.77 21.25
C LEU A 328 -6.35 -0.56 21.27
N ARG A 329 -7.44 -0.65 20.49
CA ARG A 329 -8.23 -1.88 20.36
C ARG A 329 -7.41 -3.02 19.76
N PHE A 330 -6.54 -2.70 18.80
CA PHE A 330 -5.62 -3.65 18.19
C PHE A 330 -4.60 -4.19 19.21
N LEU A 331 -3.89 -3.32 19.92
CA LEU A 331 -2.87 -3.74 20.90
C LEU A 331 -3.49 -4.49 22.08
N ALA A 332 -4.70 -4.12 22.51
CA ALA A 332 -5.46 -4.91 23.50
C ALA A 332 -5.82 -6.32 22.98
N ALA A 333 -6.10 -6.48 21.69
CA ALA A 333 -6.30 -7.80 21.09
C ALA A 333 -4.99 -8.61 21.03
N MET A 334 -3.87 -7.97 20.68
CA MET A 334 -2.54 -8.61 20.65
C MET A 334 -2.12 -9.08 22.05
N ARG A 335 -2.30 -8.25 23.08
CA ARG A 335 -2.01 -8.62 24.47
C ARG A 335 -2.85 -9.81 24.95
N ARG A 336 -4.13 -9.87 24.57
CA ARG A 336 -5.01 -11.04 24.85
C ARG A 336 -4.53 -12.33 24.18
N MET A 337 -3.71 -12.22 23.14
CA MET A 337 -3.07 -13.33 22.46
C MET A 337 -1.64 -13.60 22.98
N SER A 338 -1.24 -12.99 24.10
CA SER A 338 0.11 -13.08 24.67
C SER A 338 1.21 -12.59 23.72
N VAL A 339 0.88 -11.62 22.86
CA VAL A 339 1.87 -10.93 22.02
C VAL A 339 2.37 -9.71 22.77
N THR A 340 3.69 -9.61 22.96
CA THR A 340 4.34 -8.42 23.54
C THR A 340 4.15 -7.23 22.61
N THR A 341 3.73 -6.10 23.17
CA THR A 341 3.44 -4.86 22.43
C THR A 341 4.46 -3.78 22.75
N VAL A 342 5.06 -3.24 21.70
CA VAL A 342 6.10 -2.20 21.77
C VAL A 342 5.59 -0.94 21.07
N GLY A 343 5.48 0.14 21.83
CA GLY A 343 5.07 1.44 21.30
C GLY A 343 6.27 2.29 20.89
N VAL A 344 6.25 2.85 19.69
CA VAL A 344 7.33 3.70 19.16
C VAL A 344 6.89 5.16 19.17
N LEU A 345 7.61 5.99 19.92
CA LEU A 345 7.46 7.45 19.94
C LEU A 345 8.33 8.06 18.84
N GLY A 346 7.85 7.98 17.60
CA GLY A 346 8.61 8.41 16.42
C GLY A 346 8.78 9.93 16.33
N ARG A 347 7.95 10.57 15.49
CA ARG A 347 7.98 12.03 15.29
C ARG A 347 6.99 12.73 16.22
N SER A 348 7.45 13.68 17.03
CA SER A 348 6.58 14.39 17.98
C SER A 348 5.40 15.08 17.28
N PRO A 349 4.20 15.07 17.87
CA PRO A 349 3.06 15.82 17.36
C PRO A 349 3.34 17.33 17.31
N ASP A 350 2.62 18.03 16.44
CA ASP A 350 2.80 19.47 16.24
C ASP A 350 2.44 20.25 17.51
N GLU A 351 1.49 19.76 18.32
CA GLU A 351 1.12 20.37 19.60
C GLU A 351 2.28 20.36 20.60
N LEU A 352 2.96 19.21 20.74
CA LEU A 352 4.14 19.09 21.61
C LEU A 352 5.28 19.97 21.08
N THR A 353 5.50 19.95 19.76
CA THR A 353 6.52 20.76 19.10
C THR A 353 6.30 22.26 19.37
N GLY A 354 5.06 22.72 19.25
CA GLY A 354 4.65 24.09 19.55
C GLY A 354 4.77 24.44 21.04
N ALA A 355 4.35 23.54 21.94
CA ALA A 355 4.45 23.75 23.39
C ALA A 355 5.91 23.88 23.86
N LEU A 356 6.85 23.21 23.19
CA LEU A 356 8.29 23.32 23.46
C LEU A 356 8.93 24.53 22.77
N GLY A 357 8.19 25.30 21.97
CA GLY A 357 8.69 26.44 21.20
C GLY A 357 9.75 26.04 20.19
N LEU A 358 9.58 24.87 19.55
CA LEU A 358 10.49 24.36 18.52
C LEU A 358 9.89 24.60 17.13
N SER A 359 10.74 24.81 16.14
CA SER A 359 10.33 24.99 14.74
C SER A 359 10.27 23.67 13.96
N VAL A 360 10.82 22.60 14.53
CA VAL A 360 10.89 21.27 13.95
C VAL A 360 10.50 20.22 14.98
N PRO A 361 9.76 19.17 14.60
CA PRO A 361 9.43 18.06 15.49
C PRO A 361 10.68 17.35 16.01
N LEU A 362 10.59 16.86 17.25
CA LEU A 362 11.60 16.00 17.86
C LEU A 362 11.48 14.58 17.31
N GLN A 363 12.63 13.93 17.14
CA GLN A 363 12.79 12.56 16.66
C GLN A 363 13.94 11.89 17.42
N GLY A 364 13.96 10.56 17.46
CA GLY A 364 15.08 9.82 18.06
C GLY A 364 15.32 10.13 19.52
N GLY A 365 16.61 10.09 19.88
CA GLY A 365 17.13 10.50 21.16
C GLY A 365 16.84 11.95 21.57
N ALA A 366 16.67 12.85 20.59
CA ALA A 366 16.46 14.28 20.85
C ALA A 366 15.15 14.56 21.60
N LEU A 367 14.21 13.60 21.61
CA LEU A 367 13.03 13.66 22.45
C LEU A 367 13.39 13.87 23.91
N PHE A 368 14.43 13.20 24.42
CA PHE A 368 14.81 13.24 25.84
C PHE A 368 16.02 14.12 26.16
N ASP A 369 16.69 14.68 25.17
CA ASP A 369 17.85 15.57 25.35
C ASP A 369 17.48 17.00 25.78
N GLN A 370 16.23 17.24 26.17
CA GLN A 370 15.79 18.55 26.62
C GLN A 370 16.49 18.93 27.94
N PRO A 371 17.11 20.13 28.04
CA PRO A 371 17.75 20.56 29.28
C PRO A 371 16.71 20.69 30.41
N ARG A 372 17.14 20.47 31.65
CA ARG A 372 16.26 20.64 32.82
C ARG A 372 15.65 22.04 32.82
N GLY A 373 14.36 22.12 33.11
CA GLY A 373 13.58 23.36 33.10
C GLY A 373 12.24 23.21 32.37
N PRO A 374 11.55 24.32 32.07
CA PRO A 374 10.15 24.31 31.66
C PRO A 374 9.83 23.46 30.43
N LYS A 375 10.77 23.36 29.48
CA LYS A 375 10.61 22.51 28.28
C LYS A 375 10.63 21.02 28.62
N ARG A 376 11.55 20.59 29.48
CA ARG A 376 11.61 19.19 29.93
C ARG A 376 10.37 18.85 30.76
N ASP A 377 9.90 19.77 31.60
CA ASP A 377 8.69 19.57 32.40
C ASP A 377 7.43 19.47 31.51
N ALA A 378 7.32 20.33 30.49
CA ALA A 378 6.24 20.27 29.50
C ALA A 378 6.24 18.96 28.70
N LEU A 379 7.43 18.48 28.30
CA LEU A 379 7.58 17.18 27.65
C LEU A 379 7.09 16.05 28.55
N TRP A 380 7.57 15.97 29.80
CA TRP A 380 7.16 14.91 30.72
C TRP A 380 5.67 14.93 31.03
N LYS A 381 5.11 16.13 31.21
CA LYS A 381 3.66 16.30 31.37
C LYS A 381 2.91 15.74 30.17
N TYR A 382 3.31 16.11 28.96
CA TYR A 382 2.68 15.62 27.73
C TYR A 382 2.80 14.10 27.61
N LEU A 383 4.00 13.54 27.79
CA LEU A 383 4.21 12.10 27.71
C LEU A 383 3.41 11.35 28.77
N LYS A 384 3.24 11.90 29.98
CA LYS A 384 2.42 11.30 31.02
C LYS A 384 0.95 11.22 30.59
N GLU A 385 0.39 12.32 30.10
CA GLU A 385 -1.00 12.39 29.63
C GLU A 385 -1.22 11.48 28.42
N ASP A 386 -0.27 11.47 27.48
CA ASP A 386 -0.33 10.65 26.27
C ASP A 386 -0.20 9.16 26.59
N LEU A 387 0.82 8.77 27.36
CA LEU A 387 1.10 7.37 27.70
C LEU A 387 0.04 6.77 28.62
N ALA A 388 -0.65 7.56 29.44
CA ALA A 388 -1.71 7.08 30.33
C ALA A 388 -2.77 6.23 29.61
N GLY A 389 -3.12 6.59 28.37
CA GLY A 389 -4.07 5.83 27.55
C GLY A 389 -3.57 4.46 27.08
N TRP A 390 -2.26 4.20 27.15
CA TRP A 390 -1.61 3.00 26.62
C TRP A 390 -1.16 2.01 27.70
N THR A 391 -1.28 2.39 28.96
CA THR A 391 -0.79 1.68 30.15
C THR A 391 -1.15 0.20 30.18
N ASP A 392 -2.39 -0.14 29.81
CA ASP A 392 -2.89 -1.52 29.85
C ASP A 392 -2.60 -2.32 28.58
N VAL A 393 -1.90 -1.74 27.61
CA VAL A 393 -1.65 -2.38 26.33
C VAL A 393 -0.21 -2.36 25.87
N LEU A 394 0.72 -1.71 26.58
CA LEU A 394 2.15 -1.67 26.23
C LEU A 394 3.01 -2.39 27.27
N GLU A 395 3.98 -3.16 26.79
CA GLU A 395 5.03 -3.76 27.64
C GLU A 395 6.35 -3.00 27.53
N ALA A 396 6.57 -2.31 26.41
CA ALA A 396 7.77 -1.50 26.20
C ALA A 396 7.47 -0.25 25.37
N VAL A 397 8.27 0.79 25.59
CA VAL A 397 8.23 2.06 24.87
C VAL A 397 9.61 2.38 24.32
N GLN A 398 9.67 2.69 23.04
CA GLN A 398 10.87 3.13 22.35
C GLN A 398 10.78 4.62 22.02
N PRO A 399 11.69 5.47 22.51
CA PRO A 399 11.87 6.81 21.98
C PRO A 399 12.58 6.77 20.63
N GLY A 400 11.97 7.37 19.62
CA GLY A 400 12.51 7.42 18.26
C GLY A 400 12.11 6.22 17.40
N GLN A 401 12.12 6.43 16.09
CA GLN A 401 11.93 5.39 15.10
C GLN A 401 13.16 4.50 14.96
N ASP A 402 13.01 3.42 14.22
CA ASP A 402 14.15 2.61 13.81
C ASP A 402 14.99 3.40 12.83
N PHE A 403 16.31 3.22 12.91
CA PHE A 403 17.29 3.98 12.13
C PHE A 403 17.35 5.49 12.43
N ASP A 404 16.66 5.97 13.47
CA ASP A 404 16.88 7.33 13.99
C ASP A 404 18.30 7.48 14.55
N THR A 405 18.70 8.74 14.78
CA THR A 405 19.96 9.07 15.43
C THR A 405 20.08 8.33 16.78
N PRO A 406 21.20 7.62 17.01
CA PRO A 406 21.40 6.85 18.24
C PRO A 406 21.36 7.76 19.47
N TYR A 407 20.88 7.23 20.59
CA TYR A 407 20.88 7.96 21.85
C TYR A 407 22.26 7.91 22.52
N THR A 408 22.83 9.07 22.85
CA THR A 408 24.17 9.19 23.46
C THR A 408 24.18 9.93 24.79
N GLY A 409 23.02 10.38 25.28
CA GLY A 409 22.90 11.08 26.56
C GLY A 409 22.81 10.14 27.78
N PRO A 410 22.54 10.69 28.98
CA PRO A 410 22.53 9.94 30.23
C PRO A 410 21.26 9.08 30.39
N VAL A 411 21.31 7.84 29.92
CA VAL A 411 20.18 6.88 29.95
C VAL A 411 19.63 6.69 31.36
N ASP A 412 20.48 6.52 32.37
CA ASP A 412 20.06 6.29 33.76
C ASP A 412 19.18 7.43 34.30
N GLU A 413 19.47 8.68 33.91
CA GLU A 413 18.64 9.82 34.29
C GLU A 413 17.26 9.78 33.65
N ILE A 414 17.17 9.31 32.40
CA ILE A 414 15.89 9.16 31.69
C ILE A 414 15.09 8.02 32.29
N VAL A 415 15.70 6.86 32.51
CA VAL A 415 15.02 5.70 33.11
C VAL A 415 14.49 6.08 34.50
N ALA A 416 15.32 6.74 35.32
CA ALA A 416 14.90 7.20 36.63
C ALA A 416 13.80 8.28 36.56
N ALA A 417 13.86 9.19 35.58
CA ALA A 417 12.81 10.18 35.37
C ALA A 417 11.50 9.54 34.91
N PHE A 418 11.55 8.64 33.93
CA PHE A 418 10.38 7.91 33.44
C PHE A 418 9.71 7.13 34.57
N GLY A 419 10.48 6.43 35.41
CA GLY A 419 9.94 5.71 36.57
C GLY A 419 9.32 6.62 37.66
N ARG A 420 9.75 7.88 37.76
CA ARG A 420 9.18 8.86 38.71
C ARG A 420 7.93 9.56 38.17
N GLU A 421 7.97 9.96 36.90
CA GLU A 421 6.92 10.80 36.29
C GLU A 421 5.71 9.99 35.80
N MET A 422 5.93 8.74 35.36
CA MET A 422 4.88 7.87 34.84
C MET A 422 4.08 7.17 35.95
N ASP A 423 2.78 6.95 35.71
CA ASP A 423 1.91 6.25 36.65
C ASP A 423 2.34 4.77 36.81
N ARG A 424 2.02 4.17 37.97
CA ARG A 424 2.53 2.85 38.39
C ARG A 424 2.43 1.70 37.38
N PRO A 425 1.40 1.58 36.52
CA PRO A 425 1.36 0.50 35.54
C PRO A 425 2.11 0.83 34.23
N LEU A 426 2.47 2.11 33.98
CA LEU A 426 3.40 2.51 32.91
C LEU A 426 4.85 2.48 33.37
N SER A 427 5.13 2.68 34.66
CA SER A 427 6.49 2.58 35.18
C SER A 427 7.04 1.15 35.14
N SER A 428 6.19 0.14 34.90
CA SER A 428 6.60 -1.22 34.57
C SER A 428 6.91 -1.45 33.08
N ALA A 429 6.52 -0.53 32.18
CA ALA A 429 6.89 -0.65 30.77
C ALA A 429 8.39 -0.42 30.62
N ALA A 430 9.07 -1.29 29.89
CA ALA A 430 10.51 -1.17 29.66
C ALA A 430 10.80 -0.06 28.65
N LEU A 431 11.85 0.73 28.89
CA LEU A 431 12.37 1.67 27.89
C LEU A 431 13.39 0.98 27.00
N VAL A 432 13.22 1.15 25.68
CA VAL A 432 14.06 0.53 24.64
C VAL A 432 14.85 1.61 23.93
N PHE A 433 16.16 1.70 24.14
CA PHE A 433 16.96 2.79 23.58
C PHE A 433 17.56 2.41 22.21
N PRO A 434 17.48 3.29 21.19
CA PRO A 434 18.07 3.02 19.89
C PRO A 434 19.60 3.09 19.93
N ALA A 435 20.26 2.08 19.37
CA ALA A 435 21.71 2.00 19.17
C ALA A 435 22.08 2.08 17.69
N SER A 436 23.27 2.60 17.43
CA SER A 436 23.83 2.68 16.09
C SER A 436 24.37 1.33 15.62
N ALA A 437 24.11 1.03 14.35
CA ALA A 437 24.75 -0.07 13.63
C ALA A 437 26.13 0.28 13.05
N ALA A 438 26.59 1.53 13.17
CA ALA A 438 27.93 1.89 12.73
C ALA A 438 28.99 1.19 13.60
N ALA A 439 30.02 0.64 12.95
CA ALA A 439 31.15 0.00 13.63
C ALA A 439 31.82 0.97 14.61
N GLY A 440 32.12 0.49 15.82
CA GLY A 440 32.75 1.30 16.89
C GLY A 440 31.86 2.38 17.52
N ALA A 441 30.58 2.50 17.13
CA ALA A 441 29.67 3.43 17.78
C ALA A 441 29.39 3.01 19.23
N PRO A 442 29.29 3.96 20.18
CA PRO A 442 29.03 3.62 21.57
C PRO A 442 27.64 2.97 21.74
N TRP A 443 27.56 1.97 22.61
CA TRP A 443 26.30 1.41 23.08
C TRP A 443 25.70 2.32 24.18
N PRO A 444 24.36 2.53 24.22
CA PRO A 444 23.71 3.27 25.30
C PRO A 444 23.99 2.62 26.67
N GLN A 445 24.87 3.25 27.46
CA GLN A 445 25.26 2.75 28.78
C GLN A 445 24.11 2.93 29.78
N GLY A 446 23.87 1.95 30.66
CA GLY A 446 22.79 2.00 31.65
C GLY A 446 21.41 1.60 31.12
N ALA A 447 21.28 1.34 29.82
CA ALA A 447 20.03 0.85 29.23
C ALA A 447 19.76 -0.61 29.63
N GLY A 448 18.57 -0.89 30.17
CA GLY A 448 18.12 -2.27 30.40
C GLY A 448 17.81 -3.00 29.08
N ILE A 449 17.32 -2.28 28.08
CA ILE A 449 17.05 -2.81 26.73
C ILE A 449 17.58 -1.84 25.68
N VAL A 450 18.28 -2.39 24.70
CA VAL A 450 18.82 -1.65 23.55
C VAL A 450 18.31 -2.24 22.25
N LEU A 451 17.95 -1.39 21.30
CA LEU A 451 17.57 -1.80 19.96
C LEU A 451 18.64 -1.43 18.93
N LEU A 452 19.21 -2.43 18.27
CA LEU A 452 20.08 -2.27 17.11
C LEU A 452 19.25 -2.26 15.81
N SER A 453 19.25 -1.16 15.08
CA SER A 453 18.61 -1.08 13.75
C SER A 453 19.62 -1.44 12.66
N VAL A 454 19.44 -2.59 12.02
CA VAL A 454 20.40 -3.19 11.07
C VAL A 454 19.96 -2.88 9.63
N PRO A 455 20.70 -2.03 8.89
CA PRO A 455 20.31 -1.66 7.54
C PRO A 455 20.49 -2.84 6.57
N ALA A 456 19.78 -2.80 5.44
CA ALA A 456 19.83 -3.88 4.45
C ALA A 456 21.25 -4.12 3.91
N SER A 457 22.06 -3.05 3.83
CA SER A 457 23.45 -3.08 3.36
C SER A 457 24.45 -3.71 4.34
N MET A 458 24.11 -3.84 5.62
CA MET A 458 25.03 -4.39 6.61
C MET A 458 25.27 -5.88 6.34
N THR A 459 26.53 -6.29 6.29
CA THR A 459 26.91 -7.68 6.09
C THR A 459 26.77 -8.49 7.38
N ARG A 460 26.75 -9.82 7.22
CA ARG A 460 26.66 -10.76 8.35
C ARG A 460 27.85 -10.66 9.30
N GLN A 461 29.03 -10.40 8.74
CA GLN A 461 30.26 -10.26 9.52
C GLN A 461 30.19 -8.99 10.36
N GLU A 462 29.85 -7.85 9.75
CA GLU A 462 29.68 -6.58 10.47
C GLU A 462 28.62 -6.70 11.57
N LEU A 463 27.50 -7.37 11.29
CA LEU A 463 26.46 -7.60 12.30
C LEU A 463 26.99 -8.45 13.47
N SER A 464 27.73 -9.52 13.17
CA SER A 464 28.32 -10.40 14.18
C SER A 464 29.35 -9.67 15.04
N GLU A 465 30.23 -8.88 14.42
CA GLU A 465 31.21 -8.04 15.11
C GLU A 465 30.49 -7.03 16.00
N ARG A 466 29.48 -6.34 15.47
CA ARG A 466 28.72 -5.35 16.24
C ARG A 466 28.03 -5.97 17.45
N LEU A 467 27.36 -7.11 17.29
CA LEU A 467 26.68 -7.80 18.39
C LEU A 467 27.68 -8.33 19.44
N SER A 468 28.92 -8.66 19.06
CA SER A 468 29.96 -9.07 20.01
C SER A 468 30.47 -7.94 20.91
N GLU A 469 30.24 -6.68 20.52
CA GLU A 469 30.57 -5.50 21.32
C GLU A 469 29.45 -5.13 22.30
N ALA A 470 28.30 -5.81 22.24
CA ALA A 470 27.15 -5.46 23.08
C ALA A 470 27.44 -5.72 24.57
N PRO A 471 27.06 -4.82 25.48
CA PRO A 471 27.25 -5.04 26.92
C PRO A 471 26.44 -6.24 27.43
N ASP A 472 27.09 -7.15 28.16
CA ASP A 472 26.42 -8.31 28.81
C ASP A 472 25.30 -7.90 29.79
N SER A 473 25.31 -6.65 30.25
CA SER A 473 24.35 -6.11 31.22
C SER A 473 23.01 -5.68 30.61
N CYS A 474 22.83 -5.77 29.29
CA CYS A 474 21.62 -5.29 28.61
C CYS A 474 20.95 -6.37 27.74
N SER A 475 19.64 -6.28 27.63
CA SER A 475 18.86 -7.04 26.64
C SER A 475 19.04 -6.39 25.28
N VAL A 476 19.48 -7.17 24.28
CA VAL A 476 19.65 -6.67 22.91
C VAL A 476 18.48 -7.10 22.06
N TRP A 477 17.80 -6.13 21.47
CA TRP A 477 16.79 -6.31 20.44
C TRP A 477 17.38 -5.86 19.10
N VAL A 478 16.91 -6.46 18.01
CA VAL A 478 17.36 -6.15 16.66
C VAL A 478 16.15 -5.84 15.78
N SER A 479 16.23 -4.78 14.97
CA SER A 479 15.28 -4.49 13.89
C SER A 479 16.01 -4.63 12.56
N LEU A 480 15.60 -5.59 11.73
CA LEU A 480 16.25 -5.85 10.44
C LEU A 480 15.53 -5.09 9.33
N GLU A 481 16.25 -4.36 8.49
CA GLU A 481 15.69 -3.86 7.23
C GLU A 481 15.73 -4.95 6.15
N LEU A 482 14.72 -4.97 5.28
CA LEU A 482 14.68 -5.92 4.17
C LEU A 482 15.39 -5.36 2.93
N PRO A 483 16.26 -6.13 2.26
CA PRO A 483 16.71 -5.78 0.92
C PRO A 483 15.54 -5.86 -0.09
N PRO A 484 15.70 -5.39 -1.34
CA PRO A 484 14.67 -5.49 -2.38
C PRO A 484 14.13 -6.92 -2.54
N ARG A 485 12.82 -7.06 -2.79
CA ARG A 485 12.15 -8.36 -2.91
C ARG A 485 12.83 -9.27 -3.96
N GLY A 486 13.05 -10.53 -3.59
CA GLY A 486 13.60 -11.57 -4.45
C GLY A 486 14.26 -12.72 -3.66
N PRO A 487 14.80 -13.76 -4.32
CA PRO A 487 15.40 -14.91 -3.64
C PRO A 487 16.55 -14.54 -2.69
N ALA A 488 17.33 -13.51 -3.05
CA ALA A 488 18.42 -13.00 -2.23
C ALA A 488 17.95 -12.38 -0.90
N GLN A 489 16.71 -11.86 -0.85
CA GLN A 489 16.13 -11.28 0.36
C GLN A 489 15.93 -12.34 1.44
N VAL A 490 15.40 -13.50 1.07
CA VAL A 490 15.12 -14.59 2.02
C VAL A 490 16.41 -15.18 2.56
N ASP A 491 17.40 -15.42 1.69
CA ASP A 491 18.71 -15.95 2.11
C ASP A 491 19.48 -14.96 3.00
N ASP A 492 19.53 -13.68 2.63
CA ASP A 492 20.16 -12.65 3.47
C ASP A 492 19.48 -12.53 4.83
N LEU A 493 18.14 -12.47 4.84
CA LEU A 493 17.35 -12.38 6.06
C LEU A 493 17.58 -13.60 6.97
N PHE A 494 17.47 -14.81 6.43
CA PHE A 494 17.68 -16.05 7.20
C PHE A 494 19.07 -16.09 7.83
N ARG A 495 20.09 -15.68 7.07
CA ARG A 495 21.47 -15.66 7.58
C ARG A 495 21.67 -14.59 8.64
N LYS A 496 21.12 -13.38 8.48
CA LYS A 496 21.18 -12.32 9.51
C LYS A 496 20.44 -12.74 10.77
N MET A 497 19.26 -13.35 10.64
CA MET A 497 18.52 -13.93 11.78
C MET A 497 19.36 -15.00 12.49
N THR A 498 20.06 -15.86 11.75
CA THR A 498 20.95 -16.87 12.35
C THR A 498 22.08 -16.23 13.17
N VAL A 499 22.67 -15.14 12.68
CA VAL A 499 23.67 -14.37 13.44
C VAL A 499 23.07 -13.78 14.73
N CYS A 500 21.88 -13.17 14.65
CA CYS A 500 21.18 -12.63 15.82
C CYS A 500 20.89 -13.72 16.87
N LEU A 501 20.40 -14.89 16.43
CA LEU A 501 20.12 -16.02 17.31
C LEU A 501 21.39 -16.57 17.97
N ALA A 502 22.49 -16.70 17.20
CA ALA A 502 23.79 -17.13 17.72
C ALA A 502 24.33 -16.15 18.78
N ALA A 503 24.13 -14.85 18.56
CA ALA A 503 24.44 -13.78 19.51
C ALA A 503 23.44 -13.67 20.69
N ARG A 504 22.45 -14.57 20.77
CA ARG A 504 21.42 -14.62 21.83
C ARG A 504 20.60 -13.35 21.95
N VAL A 505 20.37 -12.64 20.86
CA VAL A 505 19.43 -11.52 20.80
C VAL A 505 18.07 -11.95 21.35
N ASP A 506 17.46 -11.10 22.18
CA ASP A 506 16.21 -11.40 22.87
C ASP A 506 15.00 -11.23 21.95
N ARG A 507 15.04 -10.23 21.06
CA ARG A 507 13.98 -9.99 20.07
C ARG A 507 14.52 -9.56 18.71
N ILE A 508 13.92 -10.07 17.64
CA ILE A 508 14.21 -9.74 16.24
C ILE A 508 12.92 -9.25 15.58
N PHE A 509 12.88 -7.99 15.19
CA PHE A 509 11.76 -7.37 14.48
C PHE A 509 12.00 -7.36 12.98
N LEU A 510 10.99 -7.76 12.23
CA LEU A 510 10.95 -7.70 10.77
C LEU A 510 9.87 -6.70 10.32
N PRO A 511 10.13 -5.84 9.32
CA PRO A 511 9.11 -4.94 8.82
C PRO A 511 8.00 -5.72 8.14
N LEU A 512 6.77 -5.29 8.40
CA LEU A 512 5.62 -5.65 7.59
C LEU A 512 5.44 -4.58 6.53
N ASP A 513 6.03 -4.80 5.35
CA ASP A 513 5.70 -3.98 4.19
C ASP A 513 4.21 -4.19 3.88
N ALA A 514 3.40 -3.14 4.06
CA ALA A 514 2.04 -3.16 3.53
C ALA A 514 2.12 -3.34 2.00
N PRO A 515 1.34 -4.26 1.41
CA PRO A 515 1.39 -4.58 -0.02
C PRO A 515 1.06 -3.39 -0.93
#